data_AF-A0A4S0RVU4-F1
#
_entry.id   AF-A0A4S0RVU4-F1
#
_cell.length_a   1.000
_cell.length_b   1.000
_cell.length_c   1.000
_cell.angle_alpha   90.00
_cell.angle_beta   90.00
_cell.angle_gamma   90.00
#
_symmetry.space_group_name_H-M   'P 1'
#
loop_
_entity.id
_entity.type
_entity.pdbx_description
1 polymer ?
#
loop_
_entity_poly.entity_id
_entity_poly.type
_entity_poly.pdbx_seq_one_letter_code
_entity_poly.pdbx_strand_id
1 'polypeptide(L)' 'MIPHSGRACDCLIIGGGPAGLAAATYLGRFRRRVMVVDAGESRARWI' A
#
# COMPACT_ATOMS: atom_id res chain seq x y z
N MET A 1 -8.40 19.65 8.52
CA MET A 1 -7.15 19.16 9.16
C MET A 1 -7.34 17.68 9.46
N ILE A 2 -6.73 16.80 8.67
CA ILE A 2 -6.87 15.34 8.83
C ILE A 2 -5.96 14.92 9.99
N PRO A 3 -6.45 14.23 11.04
CA PRO A 3 -5.60 13.81 12.14
C PRO A 3 -4.56 12.80 11.65
N HIS A 4 -3.28 13.18 11.68
CA HIS A 4 -2.17 12.26 11.42
C HIS A 4 -1.87 11.51 12.73
N SER A 5 -2.65 10.46 13.02
CA SER A 5 -2.22 9.38 13.93
C SER A 5 -1.12 8.57 13.23
N GLY A 6 -0.04 9.24 12.88
CA GLY A 6 1.01 8.71 12.01
C GLY A 6 1.92 7.81 12.82
N ARG A 7 1.51 6.56 13.03
CA ARG A 7 2.51 5.57 13.43
C ARG A 7 3.49 5.41 12.24
N ALA A 8 4.76 5.77 12.46
CA ALA A 8 5.80 5.73 11.43
C ALA A 8 5.82 4.36 10.72
N CYS A 9 5.79 4.37 9.38
CA CYS A 9 5.96 3.18 8.53
C CYS A 9 7.38 3.15 7.95
N ASP A 10 7.91 1.94 7.74
CA ASP A 10 9.23 1.74 7.13
C ASP A 10 9.18 1.95 5.60
N CYS A 11 8.01 1.74 5.00
CA CYS A 11 7.81 1.84 3.56
C CYS A 11 6.37 2.28 3.23
N LEU A 12 6.26 3.24 2.31
CA LEU A 12 5.00 3.69 1.71
C LEU A 12 4.96 3.22 0.25
N ILE A 13 3.94 2.47 -0.11
CA ILE A 13 3.71 1.97 -1.47
C ILE A 13 2.54 2.76 -2.08
N ILE A 14 2.76 3.34 -3.25
CA ILE A 14 1.72 4.06 -4.01
C ILE A 14 1.24 3.16 -5.15
N GLY A 15 -0.02 2.75 -5.08
CA GLY A 15 -0.69 1.86 -6.03
C GLY A 15 -0.98 0.48 -5.43
N GLY A 16 -2.25 0.09 -5.40
CA GLY A 16 -2.76 -1.21 -4.92
C GLY A 16 -2.92 -2.27 -6.01
N GLY A 17 -2.22 -2.13 -7.13
CA GLY A 17 -2.21 -3.10 -8.22
C GLY A 17 -1.36 -4.35 -7.92
N PRO A 18 -1.22 -5.27 -8.88
CA PRO A 18 -0.48 -6.53 -8.71
C PRO A 18 0.96 -6.32 -8.19
N ALA A 19 1.68 -5.35 -8.76
CA ALA A 19 3.04 -5.04 -8.34
C ALA A 19 3.11 -4.47 -6.91
N GLY A 20 2.20 -3.55 -6.55
CA GLY A 20 2.17 -2.92 -5.24
C GLY A 20 1.82 -3.91 -4.12
N LEU A 21 0.84 -4.77 -4.36
CA LEU A 21 0.45 -5.82 -3.41
C LEU A 21 1.52 -6.92 -3.30
N ALA A 22 2.20 -7.27 -4.39
CA ALA A 22 3.35 -8.17 -4.35
C ALA A 22 4.50 -7.59 -3.49
N ALA A 23 4.81 -6.31 -3.68
CA ALA A 23 5.82 -5.62 -2.87
C ALA A 23 5.43 -5.56 -1.38
N ALA A 24 4.18 -5.22 -1.08
CA ALA A 24 3.66 -5.19 0.30
C ALA A 24 3.76 -6.57 0.96
N THR A 25 3.45 -7.63 0.22
CA THR A 25 3.55 -9.03 0.69
C THR A 25 4.99 -9.39 1.04
N TYR A 26 5.95 -9.08 0.17
CA TYR A 26 7.36 -9.35 0.43
C TYR A 26 7.89 -8.57 1.63
N LEU A 27 7.60 -7.27 1.71
CA LEU A 27 8.03 -6.43 2.83
C LEU A 27 7.37 -6.84 4.15
N GLY A 28 6.11 -7.29 4.13
CA GLY A 28 5.43 -7.88 5.29
C GLY A 28 6.11 -9.16 5.78
N ARG A 29 6.61 -10.01 4.87
CA ARG A 29 7.42 -11.19 5.23
C ARG A 29 8.74 -10.83 5.89
N PHE A 30 9.31 -9.67 5.55
CA PHE A 30 10.48 -9.10 6.25
C PHE A 30 10.11 -8.32 7.53
N ARG A 31 8.86 -8.44 8.01
CA ARG A 31 8.33 -7.75 9.19
C ARG A 31 8.47 -6.23 9.13
N ARG A 32 8.48 -5.67 7.92
CA ARG A 32 8.45 -4.21 7.73
C ARG A 32 7.04 -3.71 7.90
N ARG A 33 6.93 -2.52 8.48
CA ARG A 33 5.66 -1.83 8.58
C ARG A 33 5.40 -1.07 7.30
N VAL A 34 4.48 -1.61 6.50
CA VAL A 34 4.17 -1.09 5.16
C VAL A 34 2.80 -0.43 5.18
N MET A 35 2.69 0.72 4.51
CA MET A 35 1.42 1.36 4.18
C MET A 35 1.22 1.34 2.67
N VAL A 36 0.08 0.86 2.19
CA VAL A 36 -0.30 0.90 0.78
C VAL A 36 -1.39 1.94 0.61
N VAL A 37 -1.22 2.84 -0.34
CA VAL A 37 -2.22 3.84 -0.73
C VAL A 37 -2.63 3.57 -2.16
N ASP A 38 -3.93 3.41 -2.39
CA ASP A 38 -4.52 3.18 -3.70
C ASP A 38 -5.67 4.15 -3.96
N ALA A 39 -5.93 4.46 -5.22
CA ALA A 39 -7.00 5.37 -5.61
C ALA A 39 -8.41 4.74 -5.53
N GLY A 40 -8.52 3.44 -5.26
CA GLY A 40 -9.79 2.70 -5.20
C GLY A 40 -10.38 2.34 -6.57
N GLU A 41 -9.80 2.87 -7.64
CA GLU A 41 -10.30 2.78 -9.01
C GLU A 41 -9.52 1.72 -9.80
N SER A 42 -9.91 0.45 -9.65
CA SER A 42 -9.25 -0.64 -10.37
C SER A 42 -9.34 -0.45 -11.89
N ARG A 43 -8.20 -0.63 -12.58
CA ARG A 43 -8.16 -0.62 -14.06
C ARG A 43 -8.77 -1.88 -14.68
N ALA A 44 -8.85 -2.97 -13.92
CA ALA A 44 -9.45 -4.24 -14.37
C ALA A 44 -10.98 -4.26 -14.26
N ARG A 45 -11.61 -3.22 -13.70
CA ARG A 45 -13.07 -3.16 -13.54
C ARG A 45 -13.86 -2.99 -14.85
N TRP A 46 -13.16 -2.68 -15.95
CA TRP A 46 -13.75 -2.33 -17.24
C TRP A 46 -13.92 -3.53 -18.19
N ILE A 47 -13.50 -4.72 -17.74
CA ILE A 47 -13.58 -5.97 -18.50
C ILE A 47 -14.51 -6.96 -17.81
#